data_AF-A0A931LGV1-F1
#
_entry.id   AF-A0A931LGV1-F1
#
_cell.length_a   1.000
_cell.length_b   1.000
_cell.length_c   1.000
_cell.angle_alpha   90.00
_cell.angle_beta   90.00
_cell.angle_gamma   90.00
#
_symmetry.space_group_name_H-M   'P 1'
#
loop_
_entity.id
_entity.type
_entity.pdbx_description
1 polymer ?
#
loop_
_entity_poly.entity_id
_entity_poly.type
_entity_poly.pdbx_seq_one_letter_code
_entity_poly.pdbx_strand_id
1 'polypeptide(L)'
;IVLSAIYWRNTWKYQARGYRHLFWDSGTMLANLVAAGRALGTAPRIVTGFVDDDVNRLLGLDVTREAALELVPLGPETAAAPVRALDPIDHRTVPLSSSEVDYPLLREIHVASGLPTPAAVADWRRRPAPPRRAASGDVHPLPPARTDAGRSLGDTIQRRGSTREFSHAPLSEPELATALWCAARPIAADVPFGTVDLYLVVNAVDGVAPGAYRYAPDRHALEIGRRGEFRNRSSFLCLEQALGGDAAAVIFFLAPLDAVLSAYGDRGYRLVNLEAGLAGGRAYLAAYAQGFGASGLTFYDAQVVEFFSPHAAGKDAIFVTALGRSRAAVGSPST
;
A
#
# COMPACT_ATOMS: atom_id res chain seq x y z
N ILE A 1 -16.80 -0.42 9.40
CA ILE A 1 -16.16 -1.67 8.95
C ILE A 1 -14.88 -1.86 9.75
N VAL A 2 -14.53 -3.09 10.14
CA VAL A 2 -13.22 -3.42 10.71
C VAL A 2 -12.57 -4.45 9.79
N LEU A 3 -11.31 -4.23 9.44
CA LEU A 3 -10.50 -5.20 8.71
C LEU A 3 -9.62 -5.92 9.73
N SER A 4 -9.75 -7.25 9.80
CA SER A 4 -8.94 -8.14 10.62
C SER A 4 -8.11 -9.07 9.74
N ALA A 5 -7.07 -9.64 10.32
CA ALA A 5 -6.22 -10.61 9.64
C ALA A 5 -6.04 -11.87 10.46
N ILE A 6 -6.43 -13.00 9.86
CA ILE A 6 -6.11 -14.33 10.36
C ILE A 6 -4.67 -14.64 9.96
N TYR A 7 -3.77 -14.74 10.94
CA TYR A 7 -2.32 -14.86 10.72
C TYR A 7 -1.97 -16.03 9.79
N TRP A 8 -2.58 -17.19 10.00
CA TRP A 8 -2.29 -18.41 9.24
C TRP A 8 -2.49 -18.26 7.73
N ARG A 9 -3.43 -17.42 7.28
CA ARG A 9 -3.71 -17.22 5.84
C ARG A 9 -2.52 -16.64 5.08
N ASN A 10 -1.61 -15.96 5.77
CA ASN A 10 -0.39 -15.41 5.20
C ASN A 10 0.86 -16.18 5.65
N THR A 11 0.95 -16.58 6.92
CA THR A 11 2.17 -17.23 7.45
C THR A 11 2.42 -18.61 6.90
N TRP A 12 1.39 -19.36 6.47
CA TRP A 12 1.59 -20.68 5.85
C TRP A 12 2.54 -20.63 4.64
N LYS A 13 2.54 -19.50 3.92
CA LYS A 13 3.40 -19.26 2.74
C LYS A 13 4.59 -18.35 3.06
N TYR A 14 4.36 -17.29 3.82
CA TYR A 14 5.34 -16.20 4.00
C TYR A 14 6.07 -16.23 5.35
N GLN A 15 5.75 -17.18 6.23
CA GLN A 15 6.37 -17.31 7.55
C GLN A 15 6.35 -15.98 8.31
N ALA A 16 7.44 -15.61 8.99
CA ALA A 16 7.55 -14.33 9.70
C ALA A 16 7.35 -13.08 8.81
N ARG A 17 7.69 -13.15 7.51
CA ARG A 17 7.45 -12.04 6.54
C ARG A 17 5.95 -11.82 6.31
N GLY A 18 5.10 -12.77 6.68
CA GLY A 18 3.65 -12.68 6.60
C GLY A 18 3.07 -11.46 7.32
N TYR A 19 3.75 -10.93 8.36
CA TYR A 19 3.25 -9.74 9.07
C TYR A 19 3.12 -8.52 8.16
N ARG A 20 4.09 -8.29 7.25
CA ARG A 20 4.00 -7.20 6.27
C ARG A 20 2.83 -7.39 5.31
N HIS A 21 2.62 -8.63 4.87
CA HIS A 21 1.57 -8.99 3.92
C HIS A 21 0.17 -8.71 4.48
N LEU A 22 -0.03 -8.85 5.79
CA LEU A 22 -1.32 -8.50 6.43
C LEU A 22 -1.74 -7.07 6.06
N PHE A 23 -0.81 -6.12 6.18
CA PHE A 23 -1.08 -4.71 5.92
C PHE A 23 -0.99 -4.34 4.43
N TRP A 24 -0.17 -5.05 3.64
CA TRP A 24 -0.18 -4.86 2.18
C TRP A 24 -1.53 -5.27 1.60
N ASP A 25 -2.02 -6.45 1.97
CA ASP A 25 -3.32 -6.97 1.53
C ASP A 25 -4.44 -6.05 2.01
N SER A 26 -4.46 -5.72 3.31
CA SER A 26 -5.48 -4.83 3.88
C SER A 26 -5.44 -3.44 3.26
N GLY A 27 -4.26 -2.87 3.01
CA GLY A 27 -4.09 -1.61 2.30
C GLY A 27 -4.67 -1.64 0.89
N THR A 28 -4.43 -2.71 0.14
CA THR A 28 -5.05 -2.85 -1.20
C THR A 28 -6.57 -3.03 -1.15
N MET A 29 -7.10 -3.68 -0.10
CA MET A 29 -8.55 -3.75 0.15
C MET A 29 -9.12 -2.38 0.52
N LEU A 30 -8.42 -1.61 1.35
CA LEU A 30 -8.78 -0.22 1.69
C LEU A 30 -8.86 0.67 0.46
N ALA A 31 -7.99 0.49 -0.54
CA ALA A 31 -8.07 1.25 -1.78
C ALA A 31 -9.46 1.10 -2.45
N ASN A 32 -9.97 -0.14 -2.51
CA ASN A 32 -11.31 -0.43 -3.05
C ASN A 32 -12.40 0.14 -2.14
N LEU A 33 -12.31 -0.10 -0.83
CA LEU A 33 -13.32 0.34 0.14
C LEU A 33 -13.44 1.87 0.18
N VAL A 34 -12.31 2.59 0.19
CA VAL A 34 -12.29 4.05 0.18
C VAL A 34 -12.86 4.59 -1.14
N ALA A 35 -12.50 3.98 -2.29
CA ALA A 35 -13.05 4.39 -3.57
C ALA A 35 -14.57 4.17 -3.65
N ALA A 36 -15.05 2.99 -3.24
CA ALA A 36 -16.46 2.65 -3.23
C ALA A 36 -17.26 3.52 -2.25
N GLY A 37 -16.78 3.70 -1.02
CA GLY A 37 -17.42 4.55 -0.03
C GLY A 37 -17.51 6.01 -0.47
N ARG A 38 -16.48 6.55 -1.14
CA ARG A 38 -16.56 7.90 -1.73
C ARG A 38 -17.57 7.99 -2.86
N ALA A 39 -17.62 7.00 -3.74
CA ALA A 39 -18.60 6.94 -4.83
C ALA A 39 -20.05 6.85 -4.30
N LEU A 40 -20.24 6.21 -3.14
CA LEU A 40 -21.53 6.09 -2.45
C LEU A 40 -21.84 7.28 -1.52
N GLY A 41 -20.96 8.28 -1.41
CA GLY A 41 -21.17 9.45 -0.55
C GLY A 41 -21.01 9.19 0.96
N THR A 42 -20.41 8.07 1.37
CA THR A 42 -20.27 7.68 2.79
C THR A 42 -19.00 8.23 3.45
N ALA A 43 -18.22 9.06 2.76
CA ALA A 43 -17.03 9.75 3.26
C ALA A 43 -16.11 8.88 4.18
N PRO A 44 -15.58 7.75 3.68
CA PRO A 44 -14.79 6.82 4.49
C PRO A 44 -13.56 7.51 5.10
N ARG A 45 -13.30 7.21 6.38
CA ARG A 45 -12.09 7.61 7.12
C ARG A 45 -11.35 6.37 7.60
N ILE A 46 -10.03 6.38 7.54
CA ILE A 46 -9.20 5.28 8.07
C ILE A 46 -8.85 5.56 9.53
N VAL A 47 -9.02 4.58 10.40
CA VAL A 47 -8.69 4.67 11.83
C VAL A 47 -7.71 3.56 12.18
N THR A 48 -6.50 3.95 12.56
CA THR A 48 -5.38 3.05 12.83
C THR A 48 -4.95 3.05 14.30
N GLY A 49 -5.28 4.10 15.06
CA GLY A 49 -5.10 4.16 16.50
C GLY A 49 -6.39 3.78 17.20
N PHE A 50 -6.41 2.64 17.88
CA PHE A 50 -7.56 2.16 18.67
C PHE A 50 -7.02 1.25 19.78
N VAL A 51 -7.83 1.01 20.82
CA VAL A 51 -7.45 0.06 21.86
C VAL A 51 -7.64 -1.35 21.29
N ASP A 52 -6.53 -2.04 20.98
CA ASP A 52 -6.56 -3.31 20.25
C ASP A 52 -7.42 -4.35 20.98
N ASP A 53 -7.27 -4.49 22.30
CA ASP A 53 -8.03 -5.45 23.11
C ASP A 53 -9.53 -5.19 23.10
N ASP A 54 -9.96 -3.92 23.08
CA ASP A 54 -11.38 -3.58 23.06
C ASP A 54 -12.01 -3.92 21.71
N VAL A 55 -11.31 -3.65 20.61
CA VAL A 55 -11.79 -3.97 19.26
C VAL A 55 -11.78 -5.48 19.01
N ASN A 56 -10.73 -6.18 19.45
CA ASN A 56 -10.66 -7.64 19.34
C ASN A 56 -11.77 -8.32 20.16
N ARG A 57 -12.03 -7.84 21.39
CA ARG A 57 -13.13 -8.34 22.25
C ARG A 57 -14.50 -8.05 21.65
N LEU A 58 -14.71 -6.85 21.11
CA LEU A 58 -15.95 -6.45 20.43
C LEU A 58 -16.28 -7.38 19.26
N LEU A 59 -15.28 -7.91 18.57
CA LEU A 59 -15.43 -8.80 17.42
C LEU A 59 -15.36 -10.29 17.78
N GLY A 60 -15.09 -10.64 19.04
CA GLY A 60 -14.92 -12.04 19.47
C GLY A 60 -13.70 -12.74 18.85
N LEU A 61 -12.61 -12.00 18.60
CA LEU A 61 -11.43 -12.57 17.93
C LEU A 61 -10.58 -13.41 18.88
N ASP A 62 -10.14 -14.58 18.42
CA ASP A 62 -9.03 -15.30 19.04
C ASP A 62 -7.72 -14.59 18.71
N VAL A 63 -7.25 -13.75 19.63
CA VAL A 63 -6.04 -12.93 19.47
C VAL A 63 -4.75 -13.73 19.23
N THR A 64 -4.78 -15.05 19.47
CA THR A 64 -3.65 -15.94 19.14
C THR A 64 -3.61 -16.30 17.66
N ARG A 65 -4.71 -16.11 16.92
CA ARG A 65 -4.88 -16.49 15.52
C ARG A 65 -5.25 -15.33 14.60
N GLU A 66 -5.95 -14.33 15.12
CA GLU A 66 -6.52 -13.23 14.36
C GLU A 66 -6.45 -11.92 15.15
N ALA A 67 -6.23 -10.81 14.45
CA ALA A 67 -6.33 -9.49 15.07
C ALA A 67 -6.90 -8.43 14.14
N ALA A 68 -7.56 -7.44 14.73
CA ALA A 68 -7.97 -6.23 14.04
C ALA A 68 -6.75 -5.42 13.59
N LEU A 69 -6.79 -4.93 12.35
CA LEU A 69 -5.72 -4.13 11.75
C LEU A 69 -6.09 -2.65 11.70
N GLU A 70 -7.28 -2.34 11.18
CA GLU A 70 -7.81 -0.98 11.10
C GLU A 70 -9.34 -0.94 11.07
N LEU A 71 -9.88 0.24 11.38
CA LEU A 71 -11.30 0.53 11.31
C LEU A 71 -11.56 1.54 10.20
N VAL A 72 -12.72 1.42 9.57
CA VAL A 72 -13.22 2.36 8.57
C VAL A 72 -14.65 2.76 8.94
N PRO A 73 -14.83 3.87 9.67
CA PRO A 73 -16.13 4.50 9.83
C PRO A 73 -16.70 4.92 8.47
N LEU A 74 -17.99 4.67 8.27
CA LEU A 74 -18.75 5.04 7.08
C LEU A 74 -19.96 5.85 7.50
N GLY A 75 -20.18 6.98 6.85
CA GLY A 75 -21.27 7.90 7.14
C GLY A 75 -20.84 9.12 7.95
N PRO A 76 -21.79 10.05 8.21
CA PRO A 76 -21.52 11.24 8.99
C PRO A 76 -21.14 10.90 10.43
N GLU A 77 -20.29 11.73 11.03
CA GLU A 77 -19.99 11.63 12.44
C GLU A 77 -21.24 12.00 13.25
N THR A 78 -21.67 11.08 14.13
CA THR A 78 -22.80 11.28 15.03
C THR A 78 -22.31 11.30 16.47
N ALA A 79 -23.16 11.78 17.39
CA ALA A 79 -22.86 11.68 18.82
C ALA A 79 -22.54 10.23 19.20
N ALA A 80 -21.52 10.05 20.05
CA ALA A 80 -21.14 8.74 20.53
C ALA A 80 -22.32 8.11 21.31
N ALA A 81 -22.66 6.87 20.97
CA ALA A 81 -23.59 6.10 21.77
C ALA A 81 -22.98 5.81 23.15
N PRO A 82 -23.79 5.72 24.22
CA PRO A 82 -23.29 5.32 25.52
C PRO A 82 -22.64 3.93 25.44
N VAL A 83 -21.45 3.80 26.01
CA VAL A 83 -20.71 2.54 26.06
C VAL A 83 -21.50 1.55 26.93
N ARG A 84 -21.80 0.39 26.38
CA ARG A 84 -22.44 -0.72 27.11
C ARG A 84 -21.41 -1.83 27.28
N ALA A 85 -21.45 -2.50 28.43
CA ALA A 85 -20.76 -3.77 28.56
C ALA A 85 -21.33 -4.73 27.50
N LEU A 86 -20.43 -5.37 26.76
CA LEU A 86 -20.78 -6.36 25.76
C LEU A 86 -20.47 -7.73 26.33
N ASP A 87 -21.42 -8.65 26.20
CA ASP A 87 -21.16 -10.04 26.48
C ASP A 87 -20.09 -10.56 25.50
N PRO A 88 -19.18 -11.45 25.95
CA PRO A 88 -18.22 -12.06 25.05
C PRO A 88 -18.92 -12.70 23.86
N ILE A 89 -18.50 -12.32 22.65
CA ILE A 89 -18.95 -12.97 21.43
C ILE A 89 -18.10 -14.23 21.25
N ASP A 90 -18.73 -15.39 21.36
CA ASP A 90 -18.10 -16.67 21.05
C ASP A 90 -18.73 -17.23 19.76
N HIS A 91 -17.92 -17.23 18.70
CA HIS A 91 -18.32 -17.79 17.41
C HIS A 91 -17.63 -19.14 17.21
N ARG A 92 -18.40 -20.15 16.80
CA ARG A 92 -17.82 -21.40 16.32
C ARG A 92 -17.00 -21.12 15.06
N THR A 93 -15.68 -21.31 15.16
CA THR A 93 -14.77 -21.18 14.02
C THR A 93 -14.52 -22.55 13.37
N VAL A 94 -14.26 -22.52 12.07
CA VAL A 94 -13.82 -23.72 11.31
C VAL A 94 -12.31 -23.60 11.10
N PRO A 95 -11.51 -24.62 11.45
CA PRO A 95 -10.08 -24.61 11.20
C PRO A 95 -9.77 -24.39 9.72
N LEU A 96 -8.76 -23.57 9.42
CA LEU A 96 -8.34 -23.31 8.03
C LEU A 96 -7.55 -24.47 7.42
N SER A 97 -6.98 -25.32 8.26
CA SER A 97 -6.14 -26.45 7.89
C SER A 97 -6.27 -27.57 8.93
N SER A 98 -5.93 -28.81 8.55
CA SER A 98 -5.81 -29.93 9.48
C SER A 98 -4.65 -29.75 10.47
N SER A 99 -3.66 -28.92 10.12
CA SER A 99 -2.52 -28.56 10.96
C SER A 99 -2.02 -27.15 10.63
N GLU A 100 -1.59 -26.41 11.63
CA GLU A 100 -1.03 -25.06 11.50
C GLU A 100 0.37 -25.05 12.13
N VAL A 101 1.32 -24.36 11.47
CA VAL A 101 2.64 -24.07 12.04
C VAL A 101 2.57 -22.72 12.71
N ASP A 102 2.95 -22.67 13.99
CA ASP A 102 2.96 -21.42 14.74
C ASP A 102 4.21 -20.60 14.40
N TYR A 103 4.02 -19.28 14.22
CA TYR A 103 5.09 -18.31 13.97
C TYR A 103 5.01 -17.22 15.04
N PRO A 104 5.62 -17.42 16.22
CA PRO A 104 5.44 -16.55 17.39
C PRO A 104 5.76 -15.07 17.14
N LEU A 105 6.76 -14.79 16.29
CA LEU A 105 7.18 -13.43 15.95
C LEU A 105 6.04 -12.54 15.45
N LEU A 106 5.03 -13.09 14.76
CA LEU A 106 3.87 -12.30 14.34
C LEU A 106 3.01 -11.84 15.51
N ARG A 107 2.81 -12.71 16.50
CA ARG A 107 2.09 -12.34 17.71
C ARG A 107 2.90 -11.37 18.55
N GLU A 108 4.19 -11.60 18.69
CA GLU A 108 5.09 -10.74 19.47
C GLU A 108 5.11 -9.32 18.91
N ILE A 109 5.34 -9.16 17.60
CA ILE A 109 5.31 -7.83 16.97
C ILE A 109 3.92 -7.20 17.01
N HIS A 110 2.85 -8.00 16.90
CA HIS A 110 1.49 -7.47 17.02
C HIS A 110 1.25 -6.93 18.44
N VAL A 111 1.49 -7.72 19.48
CA VAL A 111 1.32 -7.29 20.88
C VAL A 111 2.20 -6.08 21.21
N ALA A 112 3.47 -6.08 20.79
CA ALA A 112 4.39 -4.95 21.03
C ALA A 112 3.92 -3.63 20.38
N SER A 113 3.18 -3.72 19.27
CA SER A 113 2.65 -2.56 18.55
C SER A 113 1.20 -2.18 18.92
N GLY A 114 0.65 -2.80 19.96
CA GLY A 114 -0.70 -2.50 20.48
C GLY A 114 -0.77 -1.19 21.27
N LEU A 115 -1.96 -0.59 21.32
CA LEU A 115 -2.26 0.57 22.17
C LEU A 115 -3.18 0.11 23.31
N PRO A 116 -2.73 0.13 24.58
CA PRO A 116 -3.45 -0.56 25.66
C PRO A 116 -4.59 0.27 26.27
N THR A 117 -4.65 1.58 26.04
CA THR A 117 -5.61 2.47 26.71
C THR A 117 -6.11 3.58 25.79
N PRO A 118 -7.30 4.15 26.06
CA PRO A 118 -7.79 5.33 25.34
C PRO A 118 -6.83 6.53 25.40
N ALA A 119 -6.12 6.70 26.52
CA ALA A 119 -5.12 7.76 26.67
C ALA A 119 -3.91 7.54 25.73
N ALA A 120 -3.43 6.30 25.61
CA ALA A 120 -2.37 5.95 24.66
C ALA A 120 -2.80 6.19 23.20
N VAL A 121 -4.05 5.86 22.86
CA VAL A 121 -4.62 6.16 21.53
C VAL A 121 -4.68 7.67 21.27
N ALA A 122 -5.16 8.45 22.24
CA ALA A 122 -5.26 9.89 22.11
C ALA A 122 -3.87 10.55 21.98
N ASP A 123 -2.87 10.08 22.73
CA ASP A 123 -1.48 10.51 22.58
C ASP A 123 -0.94 10.18 21.18
N TRP A 124 -1.05 8.91 20.78
CA TRP A 124 -0.56 8.42 19.50
C TRP A 124 -1.12 9.20 18.30
N ARG A 125 -2.42 9.50 18.31
CA ARG A 125 -3.09 10.27 17.23
C ARG A 125 -2.67 11.74 17.14
N ARG A 126 -2.13 12.33 18.22
CA ARG A 126 -1.66 13.73 18.22
C ARG A 126 -0.22 13.87 17.72
N ARG A 127 0.50 12.76 17.54
CA ARG A 127 1.92 12.81 17.16
C ARG A 127 2.07 13.29 15.72
N PRO A 128 3.05 14.17 15.44
CA PRO A 128 3.27 14.67 14.10
C PRO A 128 3.90 13.58 13.22
N ALA A 129 3.55 13.61 11.92
CA ALA A 129 4.28 12.80 10.95
C ALA A 129 5.72 13.31 10.79
N PRO A 130 6.69 12.42 10.54
CA PRO A 130 8.05 12.83 10.24
C PRO A 130 8.09 13.70 8.98
N PRO A 131 8.99 14.70 8.91
CA PRO A 131 9.06 15.60 7.78
C PRO A 131 9.47 14.86 6.50
N ARG A 132 8.85 15.24 5.38
CA ARG A 132 9.22 14.72 4.06
C ARG A 132 10.37 15.52 3.47
N ARG A 133 11.26 14.83 2.77
CA ARG A 133 12.32 15.48 1.98
C ARG A 133 11.70 16.19 0.77
N ALA A 134 11.82 17.52 0.69
CA ALA A 134 11.47 18.27 -0.51
C ALA A 134 12.29 17.82 -1.73
N ALA A 135 11.79 18.04 -2.95
CA ALA A 135 12.59 17.82 -4.16
C ALA A 135 13.67 18.90 -4.26
N SER A 136 14.93 18.50 -4.37
CA SER A 136 16.08 19.41 -4.36
C SER A 136 16.97 19.32 -5.61
N GLY A 137 16.68 18.41 -6.53
CA GLY A 137 17.42 18.23 -7.78
C GLY A 137 16.61 18.55 -9.04
N ASP A 138 17.15 18.13 -10.19
CA ASP A 138 16.47 18.21 -11.48
C ASP A 138 15.17 17.41 -11.46
N VAL A 139 14.12 18.00 -12.05
CA VAL A 139 12.81 17.36 -12.12
C VAL A 139 12.32 17.31 -13.56
N HIS A 140 11.62 16.23 -13.88
CA HIS A 140 10.78 16.10 -15.06
C HIS A 140 9.32 16.39 -14.64
N PRO A 141 8.73 17.54 -15.02
CA PRO A 141 7.35 17.87 -14.67
C PRO A 141 6.39 16.89 -15.35
N LEU A 142 5.36 16.43 -14.64
CA LEU A 142 4.35 15.55 -15.22
C LEU A 142 3.13 16.34 -15.69
N PRO A 143 2.44 15.88 -16.75
CA PRO A 143 1.18 16.48 -17.18
C PRO A 143 0.11 16.27 -16.10
N PRO A 144 -0.93 17.13 -16.05
CA PRO A 144 -2.02 16.98 -15.09
C PRO A 144 -2.63 15.57 -15.10
N ALA A 145 -2.86 15.02 -13.91
CA ALA A 145 -3.55 13.74 -13.76
C ALA A 145 -4.94 13.78 -14.39
N ARG A 146 -5.32 12.68 -15.05
CA ARG A 146 -6.64 12.54 -15.67
C ARG A 146 -7.71 12.41 -14.59
N THR A 147 -8.81 13.12 -14.77
CA THR A 147 -10.01 13.02 -13.91
C THR A 147 -10.99 11.96 -14.40
N ASP A 148 -11.00 11.68 -15.70
CA ASP A 148 -11.72 10.56 -16.31
C ASP A 148 -10.72 9.51 -16.78
N ALA A 149 -10.76 8.34 -16.13
CA ALA A 149 -9.86 7.24 -16.41
C ALA A 149 -10.41 6.24 -17.44
N GLY A 150 -11.62 6.47 -17.98
CA GLY A 150 -12.17 5.69 -19.10
C GLY A 150 -12.95 4.42 -18.72
N ARG A 151 -12.84 3.91 -17.50
CA ARG A 151 -13.71 2.84 -16.96
C ARG A 151 -14.42 3.28 -15.69
N SER A 152 -15.64 2.79 -15.52
CA SER A 152 -16.38 2.99 -14.27
C SER A 152 -15.66 2.32 -13.09
N LEU A 153 -15.90 2.80 -11.87
CA LEU A 153 -15.29 2.21 -10.67
C LEU A 153 -15.70 0.74 -10.49
N GLY A 154 -16.97 0.41 -10.73
CA GLY A 154 -17.48 -0.95 -10.61
C GLY A 154 -16.76 -1.91 -11.56
N ASP A 155 -16.67 -1.55 -12.84
CA ASP A 155 -15.96 -2.36 -13.85
C ASP A 155 -14.46 -2.47 -13.54
N THR A 156 -13.86 -1.38 -13.05
CA THR A 156 -12.46 -1.34 -12.65
C THR A 156 -12.20 -2.35 -11.53
N ILE A 157 -12.99 -2.32 -10.46
CA ILE A 157 -12.83 -3.23 -9.30
C ILE A 157 -13.02 -4.69 -9.72
N GLN A 158 -14.03 -4.99 -10.54
CA GLN A 158 -14.31 -6.37 -10.98
C GLN A 158 -13.25 -6.93 -11.91
N ARG A 159 -12.65 -6.09 -12.78
CA ARG A 159 -11.59 -6.53 -13.71
C ARG A 159 -10.21 -6.57 -13.07
N ARG A 160 -10.00 -5.85 -11.97
CA ARG A 160 -8.71 -5.72 -11.31
C ARG A 160 -8.18 -7.08 -10.86
N GLY A 161 -6.98 -7.43 -11.33
CA GLY A 161 -6.23 -8.59 -10.88
C GLY A 161 -4.73 -8.47 -11.18
N SER A 162 -3.92 -9.41 -10.70
CA SER A 162 -2.48 -9.40 -11.01
C SER A 162 -2.21 -9.77 -12.45
N THR A 163 -1.61 -8.81 -13.16
CA THR A 163 -1.08 -9.06 -14.50
C THR A 163 0.07 -10.04 -14.38
N ARG A 164 -0.04 -11.18 -15.08
CA ARG A 164 0.94 -12.27 -15.00
C ARG A 164 2.12 -12.09 -15.95
N GLU A 165 1.91 -11.37 -17.04
CA GLU A 165 2.92 -11.09 -18.08
C GLU A 165 2.69 -9.71 -18.68
N PHE A 166 3.75 -8.91 -18.82
CA PHE A 166 3.72 -7.60 -19.48
C PHE A 166 4.29 -7.69 -20.92
N SER A 167 3.78 -6.88 -21.84
CA SER A 167 4.13 -6.93 -23.27
C SER A 167 5.31 -6.03 -23.68
N HIS A 168 6.03 -5.45 -22.73
CA HIS A 168 7.04 -4.38 -22.90
C HIS A 168 6.55 -3.09 -23.56
N ALA A 169 5.31 -3.05 -24.05
CA ALA A 169 4.72 -1.90 -24.69
C ALA A 169 4.71 -0.70 -23.72
N PRO A 170 5.00 0.52 -24.22
CA PRO A 170 5.11 1.68 -23.37
C PRO A 170 3.76 2.06 -22.77
N LEU A 171 3.82 2.73 -21.61
CA LEU A 171 2.74 3.59 -21.15
C LEU A 171 2.97 5.00 -21.69
N SER A 172 1.90 5.76 -21.87
CA SER A 172 2.00 7.21 -22.08
C SER A 172 2.35 7.91 -20.76
N GLU A 173 3.04 9.04 -20.85
CA GLU A 173 3.35 9.86 -19.67
C GLU A 173 2.11 10.25 -18.85
N PRO A 174 0.96 10.66 -19.43
CA PRO A 174 -0.25 10.93 -18.65
C PRO A 174 -0.81 9.70 -17.90
N GLU A 175 -0.61 8.48 -18.42
CA GLU A 175 -1.02 7.25 -17.73
C GLU A 175 -0.21 7.04 -16.46
N LEU A 176 1.12 7.20 -16.54
CA LEU A 176 2.01 7.13 -15.38
C LEU A 176 1.69 8.26 -14.38
N ALA A 177 1.57 9.50 -14.87
CA ALA A 177 1.28 10.67 -14.04
C ALA A 177 -0.01 10.48 -13.22
N THR A 178 -1.06 9.99 -13.87
CA THR A 178 -2.35 9.71 -13.21
C THR A 178 -2.22 8.61 -12.15
N ALA A 179 -1.48 7.54 -12.44
CA ALA A 179 -1.27 6.45 -11.47
C ALA A 179 -0.52 6.93 -10.21
N LEU A 180 0.53 7.73 -10.37
CA LEU A 180 1.31 8.27 -9.25
C LEU A 180 0.52 9.30 -8.44
N TRP A 181 -0.23 10.17 -9.11
CA TRP A 181 -1.12 11.12 -8.46
C TRP A 181 -2.19 10.39 -7.64
N CYS A 182 -2.85 9.39 -8.23
CA CYS A 182 -3.82 8.57 -7.52
C CYS A 182 -3.20 7.84 -6.33
N ALA A 183 -1.97 7.32 -6.44
CA ALA A 183 -1.30 6.62 -5.35
C ALA A 183 -0.97 7.53 -4.16
N ALA A 184 -0.45 8.74 -4.42
CA ALA A 184 0.12 9.62 -3.39
C ALA A 184 -0.87 10.61 -2.77
N ARG A 185 -2.09 10.73 -3.29
CA ARG A 185 -3.07 11.71 -2.82
C ARG A 185 -3.45 11.49 -1.34
N PRO A 186 -3.68 12.54 -0.53
CA PRO A 186 -4.13 12.38 0.85
C PRO A 186 -5.45 11.61 0.97
N ILE A 187 -5.58 10.85 2.05
CA ILE A 187 -6.81 10.17 2.48
C ILE A 187 -7.17 10.63 3.88
N ALA A 188 -8.47 10.72 4.17
CA ALA A 188 -8.94 11.04 5.51
C ALA A 188 -8.57 9.90 6.46
N ALA A 189 -7.77 10.20 7.49
CA ALA A 189 -7.34 9.23 8.48
C ALA A 189 -7.31 9.86 9.90
N ASP A 190 -7.01 9.07 10.92
CA ASP A 190 -6.83 9.54 12.30
C ASP A 190 -5.41 10.03 12.61
N VAL A 191 -4.44 9.70 11.76
CA VAL A 191 -3.08 10.27 11.74
C VAL A 191 -2.72 10.74 10.33
N PRO A 192 -1.76 11.67 10.16
CA PRO A 192 -1.32 12.08 8.83
C PRO A 192 -0.65 10.92 8.09
N PHE A 193 -1.21 10.56 6.93
CA PHE A 193 -0.54 9.72 5.94
C PHE A 193 0.44 10.59 5.14
N GLY A 194 1.43 9.97 4.50
CA GLY A 194 2.49 10.65 3.75
C GLY A 194 3.89 10.28 4.25
N THR A 195 4.02 9.17 4.97
CA THR A 195 5.31 8.63 5.43
C THR A 195 6.01 7.79 4.37
N VAL A 196 5.29 7.42 3.30
CA VAL A 196 5.79 6.59 2.21
C VAL A 196 6.12 7.45 0.98
N ASP A 197 7.35 7.30 0.49
CA ASP A 197 7.84 7.89 -0.75
C ASP A 197 7.81 6.88 -1.88
N LEU A 198 7.49 7.37 -3.09
CA LEU A 198 7.42 6.56 -4.31
C LEU A 198 8.70 6.76 -5.10
N TYR A 199 9.51 5.72 -5.17
CA TYR A 199 10.67 5.61 -6.05
C TYR A 199 10.30 4.77 -7.26
N LEU A 200 10.85 5.09 -8.43
CA LEU A 200 10.46 4.45 -9.68
C LEU A 200 11.68 3.98 -10.44
N VAL A 201 11.57 2.80 -11.03
CA VAL A 201 12.30 2.45 -12.24
C VAL A 201 11.37 2.64 -13.43
N VAL A 202 11.70 3.56 -14.33
CA VAL A 202 10.99 3.78 -15.60
C VAL A 202 11.76 3.03 -16.69
N ASN A 203 11.10 2.05 -17.33
CA ASN A 203 11.67 1.23 -18.39
C ASN A 203 11.14 1.63 -19.79
N ALA A 204 9.85 1.98 -19.91
CA ALA A 204 9.22 2.34 -21.18
C ALA A 204 8.00 3.23 -20.96
N VAL A 205 8.21 4.54 -20.91
CA VAL A 205 7.13 5.53 -20.83
C VAL A 205 7.37 6.62 -21.87
N ASP A 206 6.44 6.79 -22.80
CA ASP A 206 6.56 7.77 -23.87
C ASP A 206 6.63 9.18 -23.27
N GLY A 207 7.69 9.94 -23.59
CA GLY A 207 7.93 11.28 -23.05
C GLY A 207 8.80 11.32 -21.78
N VAL A 208 9.06 10.17 -21.14
CA VAL A 208 9.93 10.07 -19.95
C VAL A 208 11.11 9.17 -20.27
N ALA A 209 12.33 9.71 -20.14
CA ALA A 209 13.54 8.92 -20.36
C ALA A 209 13.59 7.70 -19.40
N PRO A 210 14.12 6.55 -19.83
CA PRO A 210 14.38 5.44 -18.92
C PRO A 210 15.35 5.83 -17.80
N GLY A 211 15.06 5.37 -16.58
CA GLY A 211 15.85 5.75 -15.42
C GLY A 211 15.24 5.43 -14.06
N ALA A 212 15.95 5.85 -13.02
CA ALA A 212 15.56 5.82 -11.62
C ALA A 212 15.11 7.22 -11.16
N TYR A 213 13.90 7.30 -10.59
CA TYR A 213 13.25 8.55 -10.22
C TYR A 213 12.67 8.48 -8.81
N ARG A 214 12.39 9.65 -8.23
CA ARG A 214 11.50 9.79 -7.07
C ARG A 214 10.33 10.68 -7.47
N TYR A 215 9.10 10.26 -7.17
CA TYR A 215 7.94 11.11 -7.39
C TYR A 215 7.82 12.17 -6.28
N ALA A 216 7.74 13.44 -6.68
CA ALA A 216 7.56 14.59 -5.81
C ALA A 216 6.10 15.06 -5.87
N PRO A 217 5.24 14.65 -4.92
CA PRO A 217 3.79 14.89 -5.00
C PRO A 217 3.42 16.38 -5.00
N ASP A 218 4.13 17.22 -4.23
CA ASP A 218 3.84 18.65 -4.11
C ASP A 218 4.05 19.43 -5.43
N ARG A 219 4.97 18.93 -6.27
CA ARG A 219 5.30 19.54 -7.57
C ARG A 219 4.69 18.80 -8.75
N HIS A 220 4.03 17.66 -8.48
CA HIS A 220 3.60 16.71 -9.50
C HIS A 220 4.69 16.44 -10.56
N ALA A 221 5.86 15.98 -10.10
CA ALA A 221 7.04 15.82 -10.96
C ALA A 221 7.88 14.60 -10.56
N LEU A 222 8.71 14.11 -11.48
CA LEU A 222 9.71 13.08 -11.22
C LEU A 222 11.07 13.73 -10.97
N GLU A 223 11.56 13.66 -9.74
CA GLU A 223 12.95 14.01 -9.43
C GLU A 223 13.89 12.95 -10.01
N ILE A 224 14.84 13.40 -10.80
CA ILE A 224 15.75 12.53 -11.55
C ILE A 224 16.86 12.07 -10.62
N GLY A 225 16.90 10.77 -10.31
CA GLY A 225 18.02 10.17 -9.59
C GLY A 225 19.15 9.79 -10.55
N ARG A 226 18.81 8.99 -11.57
CA ARG A 226 19.77 8.50 -12.57
C ARG A 226 19.05 8.13 -13.86
N ARG A 227 19.56 8.53 -15.02
CA ARG A 227 19.06 8.04 -16.31
C ARG A 227 19.78 6.76 -16.72
N GLY A 228 19.10 5.89 -17.44
CA GLY A 228 19.68 4.65 -17.96
C GLY A 228 18.68 3.50 -18.05
N GLU A 229 19.08 2.45 -18.77
CA GLU A 229 18.31 1.23 -18.91
C GLU A 229 18.48 0.34 -17.68
N PHE A 230 17.38 0.06 -16.97
CA PHE A 230 17.40 -0.69 -15.72
C PHE A 230 16.52 -1.93 -15.71
N ARG A 231 16.03 -2.43 -16.85
CA ARG A 231 15.16 -3.62 -16.90
C ARG A 231 15.73 -4.83 -16.14
N ASN A 232 16.96 -5.23 -16.45
CA ASN A 232 17.63 -6.35 -15.78
C ASN A 232 17.80 -6.08 -14.28
N ARG A 233 18.13 -4.84 -13.91
CA ARG A 233 18.27 -4.44 -12.50
C ARG A 233 16.92 -4.47 -11.80
N SER A 234 15.85 -4.02 -12.44
CA SER A 234 14.49 -4.02 -11.92
C SER A 234 13.96 -5.44 -11.68
N SER A 235 14.24 -6.37 -12.60
CA SER A 235 13.99 -7.81 -12.38
C SER A 235 14.75 -8.33 -11.17
N PHE A 236 16.07 -8.08 -11.09
CA PHE A 236 16.89 -8.48 -9.95
C PHE A 236 16.33 -7.94 -8.62
N LEU A 237 16.05 -6.63 -8.55
CA LEU A 237 15.48 -6.01 -7.35
C LEU A 237 14.17 -6.68 -6.92
N CYS A 238 13.38 -7.22 -7.86
CA CYS A 238 12.13 -7.91 -7.61
C CYS A 238 12.27 -9.43 -7.40
N LEU A 239 13.37 -9.90 -6.80
CA LEU A 239 13.67 -11.34 -6.64
C LEU A 239 13.72 -12.08 -7.98
N GLU A 240 14.44 -11.51 -8.95
CA GLU A 240 14.63 -12.08 -10.29
C GLU A 240 13.33 -12.31 -11.08
N GLN A 241 12.21 -11.73 -10.64
CA GLN A 241 10.94 -11.85 -11.34
C GLN A 241 10.93 -11.01 -12.60
N ALA A 242 10.67 -11.64 -13.76
CA ALA A 242 10.61 -10.99 -15.06
C ALA A 242 9.65 -9.78 -15.08
N LEU A 243 8.56 -9.83 -14.31
CA LEU A 243 7.60 -8.73 -14.16
C LEU A 243 8.26 -7.38 -13.82
N GLY A 244 9.35 -7.37 -13.04
CA GLY A 244 10.07 -6.13 -12.69
C GLY A 244 10.79 -5.49 -13.88
N GLY A 245 11.37 -6.31 -14.77
CA GLY A 245 12.03 -5.83 -15.99
C GLY A 245 11.08 -5.64 -17.17
N ASP A 246 9.97 -6.37 -17.21
CA ASP A 246 9.02 -6.35 -18.32
C ASP A 246 8.03 -5.18 -18.24
N ALA A 247 7.72 -4.74 -17.03
CA ALA A 247 6.86 -3.60 -16.76
C ALA A 247 7.39 -2.32 -17.39
N ALA A 248 6.48 -1.43 -17.78
CA ALA A 248 6.80 -0.10 -18.28
C ALA A 248 7.38 0.81 -17.17
N ALA A 249 6.87 0.66 -15.95
CA ALA A 249 7.42 1.29 -14.75
C ALA A 249 7.22 0.40 -13.52
N VAL A 250 8.13 0.47 -12.56
CA VAL A 250 8.03 -0.22 -11.27
C VAL A 250 8.14 0.80 -10.14
N ILE A 251 7.14 0.84 -9.27
CA ILE A 251 7.08 1.72 -8.11
C ILE A 251 7.54 0.95 -6.88
N PHE A 252 8.61 1.41 -6.25
CA PHE A 252 9.10 0.98 -4.95
C PHE A 252 8.65 1.99 -3.89
N PHE A 253 7.99 1.51 -2.85
CA PHE A 253 7.48 2.31 -1.75
C PHE A 253 8.48 2.24 -0.60
N LEU A 254 9.11 3.37 -0.28
CA LEU A 254 10.14 3.45 0.76
C LEU A 254 9.70 4.39 1.89
N ALA A 255 10.07 4.08 3.13
CA ALA A 255 9.76 4.91 4.29
C ALA A 255 11.01 5.13 5.17
N PRO A 256 11.17 6.30 5.81
CA PRO A 256 12.23 6.53 6.79
C PRO A 256 11.85 5.85 8.12
N LEU A 257 12.02 4.52 8.21
CA LEU A 257 11.40 3.72 9.26
C LEU A 257 11.82 4.16 10.66
N ASP A 258 13.10 4.44 10.88
CA ASP A 258 13.60 4.92 12.18
C ASP A 258 12.89 6.22 12.64
N ALA A 259 12.65 7.15 11.72
CA ALA A 259 11.94 8.39 12.02
C ALA A 259 10.45 8.14 12.29
N VAL A 260 9.84 7.20 11.56
CA VAL A 260 8.45 6.79 11.79
C VAL A 260 8.30 6.09 13.14
N LEU A 261 9.20 5.17 13.49
CA LEU A 261 9.19 4.45 14.77
C LEU A 261 9.46 5.42 15.94
N SER A 262 10.36 6.39 15.76
CA SER A 262 10.57 7.47 16.74
C SER A 262 9.30 8.29 16.98
N ALA A 263 8.52 8.55 15.94
CA ALA A 263 7.27 9.30 16.05
C ALA A 263 6.13 8.43 16.60
N TYR A 264 5.88 7.26 16.04
CA TYR A 264 4.66 6.48 16.26
C TYR A 264 4.87 5.19 17.08
N GLY A 265 6.06 4.96 17.62
CA GLY A 265 6.45 3.71 18.29
C GLY A 265 6.41 2.52 17.33
N ASP A 266 6.37 1.30 17.88
CA ASP A 266 6.33 0.05 17.09
C ASP A 266 5.09 -0.04 16.19
N ARG A 267 3.99 0.63 16.56
CA ARG A 267 2.79 0.75 15.70
C ARG A 267 3.06 1.52 14.41
N GLY A 268 4.11 2.34 14.36
CA GLY A 268 4.61 2.96 13.14
C GLY A 268 4.95 1.95 12.04
N TYR A 269 5.38 0.73 12.41
CA TYR A 269 5.62 -0.35 11.44
C TYR A 269 4.34 -0.82 10.75
N ARG A 270 3.22 -0.89 11.48
CA ARG A 270 1.90 -1.20 10.91
C ARG A 270 1.50 -0.09 9.93
N LEU A 271 1.67 1.16 10.34
CA LEU A 271 1.27 2.35 9.58
C LEU A 271 1.96 2.40 8.20
N VAL A 272 3.29 2.21 8.13
CA VAL A 272 4.01 2.31 6.85
C VAL A 272 3.65 1.18 5.89
N ASN A 273 3.45 -0.05 6.40
CA ASN A 273 3.05 -1.17 5.54
C ASN A 273 1.61 -0.97 5.03
N LEU A 274 0.70 -0.47 5.87
CA LEU A 274 -0.67 -0.17 5.47
C LEU A 274 -0.72 0.96 4.44
N GLU A 275 0.02 2.05 4.69
CA GLU A 275 0.12 3.19 3.78
C GLU A 275 0.69 2.78 2.42
N ALA A 276 1.75 1.96 2.40
CA ALA A 276 2.36 1.47 1.17
C ALA A 276 1.40 0.54 0.40
N GLY A 277 0.70 -0.37 1.09
CA GLY A 277 -0.33 -1.23 0.50
C GLY A 277 -1.50 -0.43 -0.09
N LEU A 278 -1.95 0.61 0.62
CA LEU A 278 -3.00 1.52 0.16
C LEU A 278 -2.57 2.33 -1.07
N ALA A 279 -1.37 2.90 -1.06
CA ALA A 279 -0.83 3.62 -2.20
C ALA A 279 -0.66 2.70 -3.42
N GLY A 280 -0.14 1.50 -3.23
CA GLY A 280 -0.04 0.47 -4.26
C GLY A 280 -1.40 0.03 -4.80
N GLY A 281 -2.39 -0.21 -3.94
CA GLY A 281 -3.77 -0.54 -4.33
C GLY A 281 -4.42 0.55 -5.16
N ARG A 282 -4.14 1.82 -4.87
CA ARG A 282 -4.63 2.97 -5.65
C ARG A 282 -3.92 3.13 -6.98
N ALA A 283 -2.61 2.87 -7.05
CA ALA A 283 -1.91 2.75 -8.33
C ALA A 283 -2.53 1.65 -9.19
N TYR A 284 -2.89 0.53 -8.55
CA TYR A 284 -3.57 -0.60 -9.18
C TYR A 284 -4.93 -0.24 -9.76
N LEU A 285 -5.78 0.43 -8.98
CA LEU A 285 -7.08 0.92 -9.44
C LEU A 285 -6.92 1.91 -10.58
N ALA A 286 -5.97 2.85 -10.48
CA ALA A 286 -5.70 3.81 -11.54
C ALA A 286 -5.20 3.14 -12.83
N ALA A 287 -4.37 2.10 -12.73
CA ALA A 287 -3.91 1.33 -13.88
C ALA A 287 -5.07 0.65 -14.61
N TYR A 288 -5.90 -0.08 -13.86
CA TYR A 288 -7.03 -0.80 -14.41
C TYR A 288 -8.13 0.12 -14.93
N ALA A 289 -8.36 1.26 -14.29
CA ALA A 289 -9.30 2.25 -14.79
C ALA A 289 -8.86 2.73 -16.19
N GLN A 290 -7.57 3.04 -16.35
CA GLN A 290 -6.95 3.51 -17.59
C GLN A 290 -6.69 2.43 -18.65
N GLY A 291 -7.02 1.16 -18.39
CA GLY A 291 -6.91 0.10 -19.39
C GLY A 291 -5.59 -0.66 -19.44
N PHE A 292 -4.66 -0.43 -18.51
CA PHE A 292 -3.42 -1.20 -18.40
C PHE A 292 -3.35 -2.02 -17.11
N GLY A 293 -2.30 -2.83 -16.99
CA GLY A 293 -2.12 -3.81 -15.92
C GLY A 293 -1.21 -3.34 -14.79
N ALA A 294 -1.36 -4.00 -13.66
CA ALA A 294 -0.48 -3.85 -12.51
C ALA A 294 -0.22 -5.22 -11.85
N SER A 295 0.87 -5.34 -11.09
CA SER A 295 1.15 -6.48 -10.23
C SER A 295 1.97 -6.06 -9.00
N GLY A 296 1.58 -6.53 -7.82
CA GLY A 296 2.45 -6.48 -6.64
C GLY A 296 3.54 -7.55 -6.76
N LEU A 297 4.72 -7.27 -6.24
CA LEU A 297 5.87 -8.18 -6.24
C LEU A 297 6.51 -8.27 -4.85
N THR A 298 7.60 -9.03 -4.74
CA THR A 298 8.50 -9.05 -3.58
C THR A 298 9.88 -8.63 -4.05
N PHE A 299 10.77 -8.22 -3.15
CA PHE A 299 12.02 -7.55 -3.49
C PHE A 299 13.14 -7.82 -2.48
N TYR A 300 14.38 -7.55 -2.89
CA TYR A 300 15.55 -7.52 -2.00
C TYR A 300 15.66 -6.16 -1.31
N ASP A 301 15.22 -6.09 -0.04
CA ASP A 301 15.10 -4.87 0.75
C ASP A 301 16.34 -3.95 0.68
N ALA A 302 17.52 -4.47 1.04
CA ALA A 302 18.76 -3.68 1.06
C ALA A 302 19.21 -3.24 -0.34
N GLN A 303 19.01 -4.08 -1.35
CA GLN A 303 19.41 -3.79 -2.73
C GLN A 303 18.54 -2.69 -3.36
N VAL A 304 17.26 -2.62 -2.99
CA VAL A 304 16.39 -1.50 -3.39
C VAL A 304 16.91 -0.18 -2.82
N VAL A 305 17.26 -0.16 -1.53
CA VAL A 305 17.79 1.05 -0.87
C VAL A 305 19.14 1.46 -1.46
N GLU A 306 20.04 0.50 -1.70
CA GLU A 306 21.33 0.73 -2.34
C GLU A 306 21.17 1.33 -3.75
N PHE A 307 20.27 0.77 -4.56
CA PHE A 307 20.04 1.24 -5.93
C PHE A 307 19.55 2.69 -6.00
N PHE A 308 18.66 3.09 -5.09
CA PHE A 308 18.12 4.46 -5.04
C PHE A 308 18.94 5.42 -4.18
N SER A 309 20.09 4.99 -3.64
CA SER A 309 21.00 5.85 -2.90
C SER A 309 21.73 6.85 -3.83
N PRO A 310 22.07 8.07 -3.35
CA PRO A 310 21.97 8.52 -1.95
C PRO A 310 20.57 8.99 -1.52
N HIS A 311 19.62 9.17 -2.44
CA HIS A 311 18.29 9.71 -2.10
C HIS A 311 17.46 8.80 -1.20
N ALA A 312 17.70 7.49 -1.24
CA ALA A 312 17.05 6.50 -0.38
C ALA A 312 17.84 6.18 0.91
N ALA A 313 19.01 6.79 1.14
CA ALA A 313 19.79 6.54 2.34
C ALA A 313 18.96 6.85 3.61
N GLY A 314 19.02 5.94 4.60
CA GLY A 314 18.22 6.04 5.83
C GLY A 314 16.73 5.72 5.65
N LYS A 315 16.35 5.03 4.57
CA LYS A 315 15.00 4.51 4.34
C LYS A 315 15.01 3.00 4.19
N ASP A 316 13.83 2.42 4.34
CA ASP A 316 13.56 1.00 4.18
C ASP A 316 12.58 0.78 3.03
N ALA A 317 12.83 -0.27 2.26
CA ALA A 317 11.91 -0.71 1.22
C ALA A 317 10.73 -1.46 1.84
N ILE A 318 9.52 -0.95 1.60
CA ILE A 318 8.29 -1.42 2.27
C ILE A 318 7.43 -2.24 1.30
N PHE A 319 7.19 -1.77 0.09
CA PHE A 319 6.31 -2.44 -0.88
C PHE A 319 6.78 -2.19 -2.32
N VAL A 320 6.25 -2.94 -3.29
CA VAL A 320 6.54 -2.73 -4.71
C VAL A 320 5.32 -3.02 -5.58
N THR A 321 5.12 -2.24 -6.63
CA THR A 321 4.08 -2.44 -7.64
C THR A 321 4.63 -2.17 -9.03
N ALA A 322 4.55 -3.17 -9.91
CA ALA A 322 4.87 -3.06 -11.32
C ALA A 322 3.65 -2.63 -12.13
N LEU A 323 3.85 -1.76 -13.13
CA LEU A 323 2.83 -1.19 -14.02
C LEU A 323 3.20 -1.44 -15.48
N GLY A 324 2.25 -1.90 -16.29
CA GLY A 324 2.52 -2.13 -17.71
C GLY A 324 1.32 -2.68 -18.48
N ARG A 325 1.43 -2.74 -19.80
CA ARG A 325 0.40 -3.35 -20.65
C ARG A 325 0.46 -4.87 -20.53
N SER A 326 -0.69 -5.50 -20.25
CA SER A 326 -0.80 -6.96 -20.17
C SER A 326 -0.57 -7.59 -21.55
N ARG A 327 0.19 -8.68 -21.61
CA ARG A 327 0.44 -9.41 -22.86
C ARG A 327 -0.84 -9.98 -23.50
N ALA A 328 -1.84 -10.34 -22.68
CA ALA A 328 -3.14 -10.79 -23.17
C ALA A 328 -3.97 -9.68 -23.84
N ALA A 329 -3.72 -8.41 -23.54
CA ALA A 329 -4.50 -7.29 -24.08
C ALA A 329 -4.12 -6.91 -25.53
N VAL A 330 -2.99 -7.43 -26.05
CA VAL A 330 -2.47 -7.10 -27.38
C VAL A 330 -3.08 -8.00 -28.49
N GLY A 331 -4.01 -8.91 -28.14
CA GLY A 331 -4.48 -9.97 -29.06
C GLY A 331 -5.99 -10.12 -29.27
N SER A 332 -6.83 -9.19 -28.83
CA SER A 332 -8.29 -9.29 -29.06
C SER A 332 -8.79 -8.08 -29.85
N PRO A 333 -9.10 -8.23 -31.16
CA PRO A 333 -9.94 -7.25 -31.84
C PRO A 333 -11.29 -7.23 -31.13
N SER A 334 -11.81 -6.03 -30.89
CA SER A 334 -13.21 -5.84 -30.49
C SER A 334 -14.12 -6.40 -31.59
N THR A 335 -14.76 -7.54 -31.33
CA THR A 335 -15.96 -8.01 -32.04
C THR A 335 -17.15 -7.89 -31.11
#